data_AF-A0A7C5EEW1-F1
#
_entry.id   AF-A0A7C5EEW1-F1
#
_cell.length_a   1.000
_cell.length_b   1.000
_cell.length_c   1.000
_cell.angle_alpha   90.00
_cell.angle_beta   90.00
_cell.angle_gamma   90.00
#
_symmetry.space_group_name_H-M   'P 1'
#
loop_
_entity.id
_entity.type
_entity.pdbx_description
1 polymer ?
#
loop_
_entity_poly.entity_id
_entity_poly.type
_entity_poly.pdbx_seq_one_letter_code
_entity_poly.pdbx_strand_id
1 'polypeptide(L)'
;MSNLLPTDVDFGPDGALWISDWVTGWVGKGKGRLYRVFEPASLATQKAASARALLSERFEDLEVHRLADLLSHADQRVRLRAQHALTFRPSEGEPVFREIIWSESLPRRARLHAIW
;
A
#
# COMPACT_ATOMS: atom_id res chain seq x y z
N MET A 1 -10.63 -26.80 -0.45
CA MET A 1 -10.63 -26.07 -1.74
C MET A 1 -9.87 -26.92 -2.75
N SER A 2 -10.54 -27.67 -3.62
CA SER A 2 -9.91 -28.33 -4.78
C SER A 2 -10.44 -27.64 -6.04
N ASN A 3 -9.57 -27.44 -7.04
CA ASN A 3 -9.79 -26.70 -8.30
C ASN A 3 -9.72 -25.16 -8.22
N LEU A 4 -8.63 -24.63 -7.65
CA LEU A 4 -8.23 -23.22 -7.83
C LEU A 4 -7.13 -23.17 -8.90
N LEU A 5 -7.27 -22.30 -9.89
CA LEU A 5 -6.30 -21.93 -10.92
C LEU A 5 -5.97 -20.44 -10.78
N PRO A 6 -5.15 -20.04 -9.79
CA PRO A 6 -4.79 -18.65 -9.58
C PRO A 6 -4.03 -18.08 -10.77
N THR A 7 -4.43 -16.90 -11.23
CA THR A 7 -3.68 -16.13 -12.22
C THR A 7 -2.84 -15.03 -11.58
N ASP A 8 -3.30 -14.49 -10.44
CA ASP A 8 -2.61 -13.45 -9.67
C ASP A 8 -3.20 -13.34 -8.26
N VAL A 9 -2.49 -12.63 -7.38
CA VAL A 9 -2.88 -12.37 -5.99
C VAL A 9 -2.37 -11.00 -5.53
N ASP A 10 -3.20 -10.27 -4.78
CA ASP A 10 -2.80 -9.00 -4.15
C ASP A 10 -3.50 -8.79 -2.80
N PHE A 11 -2.97 -7.90 -1.96
CA PHE A 11 -3.57 -7.52 -0.69
C PHE A 11 -4.51 -6.32 -0.86
N GLY A 12 -5.72 -6.42 -0.31
CA GLY A 12 -6.66 -5.32 -0.22
C GLY A 12 -6.22 -4.25 0.80
N PRO A 13 -6.82 -3.05 0.79
CA PRO A 13 -6.52 -1.99 1.78
C PRO A 13 -6.81 -2.40 3.22
N ASP A 14 -7.70 -3.38 3.40
CA ASP A 14 -8.07 -4.01 4.66
C ASP A 14 -7.14 -5.17 5.08
N GLY A 15 -6.12 -5.47 4.28
CA GLY A 15 -5.18 -6.57 4.53
C GLY A 15 -5.69 -7.96 4.15
N ALA A 16 -6.89 -8.07 3.56
CA ALA A 16 -7.36 -9.34 3.00
C ALA A 16 -6.55 -9.72 1.75
N LEU A 17 -6.27 -11.01 1.57
CA LEU A 17 -5.66 -11.52 0.35
C LEU A 17 -6.73 -11.76 -0.71
N TRP A 18 -6.58 -11.17 -1.88
CA TRP A 18 -7.46 -11.34 -3.02
C TRP A 18 -6.77 -12.18 -4.09
N ILE A 19 -7.44 -13.23 -4.57
CA ILE A 19 -6.92 -14.15 -5.57
C ILE A 19 -7.82 -14.08 -6.80
N SER A 20 -7.21 -13.85 -7.96
CA SER A 20 -7.88 -13.98 -9.26
C SER A 20 -7.75 -15.42 -9.78
N ASP A 21 -8.85 -15.98 -10.26
CA ASP A 21 -8.93 -17.38 -10.67
C ASP A 21 -9.55 -17.54 -12.06
N TRP A 22 -8.89 -18.39 -12.87
CA TRP A 22 -9.24 -18.67 -14.26
C TRP A 22 -10.40 -19.67 -14.44
N VAL A 23 -11.05 -20.08 -13.35
CA VAL A 23 -12.16 -21.04 -13.32
C VAL A 23 -11.76 -22.46 -13.66
N THR A 24 -11.38 -22.74 -14.92
CA THR A 24 -11.00 -24.07 -15.41
C THR A 24 -10.39 -24.04 -16.82
N GLY A 25 -9.51 -25.02 -17.08
CA GLY A 25 -8.97 -25.30 -18.42
C GLY A 25 -7.97 -24.25 -18.92
N TRP A 26 -7.51 -24.43 -20.17
CA TRP A 26 -6.55 -23.53 -20.82
C TRP A 26 -7.23 -22.40 -21.61
N VAL A 27 -8.35 -22.71 -22.28
CA VAL A 27 -9.09 -21.73 -23.10
C VAL A 27 -10.02 -20.89 -22.23
N GLY A 28 -9.94 -19.57 -22.40
CA GLY A 28 -10.72 -18.60 -21.62
C GLY A 28 -12.23 -18.79 -21.77
N LYS A 29 -12.93 -18.72 -20.63
CA LYS A 29 -14.39 -18.89 -20.56
C LYS A 29 -15.16 -17.57 -20.62
N GLY A 30 -14.48 -16.44 -20.82
CA GLY A 30 -15.09 -15.10 -20.79
C GLY A 30 -15.55 -14.66 -19.38
N LYS A 31 -15.12 -15.36 -18.33
CA LYS A 31 -15.42 -15.06 -16.93
C LYS A 31 -14.27 -15.53 -16.02
N GLY A 32 -14.16 -14.91 -14.86
CA GLY A 32 -13.21 -15.28 -13.80
C GLY A 32 -13.89 -15.36 -12.43
N ARG A 33 -13.12 -15.72 -11.41
CA ARG A 33 -13.54 -15.63 -9.99
C ARG A 33 -12.56 -14.78 -9.21
N LEU A 34 -13.08 -14.12 -8.17
CA LEU A 34 -12.27 -13.50 -7.14
C LEU A 34 -12.55 -14.22 -5.81
N TYR A 35 -11.48 -14.67 -5.17
CA TYR A 35 -11.54 -15.21 -3.82
C TYR A 35 -10.93 -14.19 -2.86
N ARG A 36 -11.61 -13.93 -1.75
CA ARG A 36 -11.10 -13.12 -0.65
C ARG A 36 -10.78 -14.04 0.52
N VAL A 37 -9.52 -14.09 0.92
CA VAL A 37 -9.02 -14.89 2.02
C VAL A 37 -8.58 -13.96 3.14
N PHE A 38 -9.08 -14.19 4.34
CA PHE A 38 -8.77 -13.37 5.51
C PHE A 38 -8.97 -14.15 6.80
N GLU A 39 -8.25 -13.76 7.84
CA GLU A 39 -8.51 -14.16 9.21
C GLU A 39 -9.34 -13.05 9.88
N PRO A 40 -10.56 -13.33 10.40
CA PRO A 40 -11.43 -12.30 10.98
C PRO A 40 -10.74 -11.41 12.02
N ALA A 41 -9.91 -11.98 12.88
CA ALA A 41 -9.18 -11.21 13.89
C ALA A 41 -8.19 -10.20 13.27
N SER A 42 -7.56 -10.55 12.14
CA SER A 42 -6.60 -9.70 11.43
C SER A 42 -7.28 -8.47 10.82
N LEU A 43 -8.50 -8.61 10.30
CA LEU A 43 -9.27 -7.49 9.75
C LEU A 43 -9.71 -6.49 10.82
N ALA A 44 -9.91 -6.95 12.05
CA ALA A 44 -10.29 -6.10 13.17
C ALA A 44 -9.10 -5.31 13.76
N THR A 45 -7.88 -5.53 13.27
CA THR A 45 -6.71 -4.82 13.80
C THR A 45 -6.73 -3.35 13.44
N GLN A 46 -6.29 -2.49 14.36
CA GLN A 46 -6.17 -1.05 14.13
C GLN A 46 -5.25 -0.73 12.94
N LYS A 47 -4.23 -1.55 12.68
CA LYS A 47 -3.32 -1.39 11.53
C LYS A 47 -4.06 -1.53 10.19
N ALA A 48 -4.91 -2.54 10.06
CA ALA A 48 -5.72 -2.76 8.86
C ALA A 48 -6.74 -1.61 8.65
N ALA A 49 -7.39 -1.17 9.74
CA ALA A 49 -8.32 -0.04 9.67
C ALA A 49 -7.61 1.27 9.28
N SER A 50 -6.45 1.56 9.88
CA SER A 50 -5.63 2.74 9.58
C SER A 50 -5.16 2.77 8.13
N ALA A 51 -4.63 1.64 7.62
CA ALA A 51 -4.20 1.56 6.23
C ALA A 51 -5.38 1.74 5.26
N ARG A 52 -6.53 1.12 5.54
CA ARG A 52 -7.74 1.26 4.72
C ARG A 52 -8.24 2.70 4.66
N ALA A 53 -8.29 3.38 5.81
CA ALA A 53 -8.71 4.77 5.88
C ALA A 53 -7.77 5.66 5.04
N LEU A 54 -6.46 5.59 5.32
CA LEU A 54 -5.45 6.38 4.60
C LEU A 54 -5.47 6.12 3.09
N LEU A 55 -5.52 4.85 2.66
CA LEU A 55 -5.54 4.50 1.23
C LEU A 55 -6.84 4.91 0.51
N SER A 56 -7.86 5.36 1.24
CA SER A 56 -9.08 5.94 0.66
C SER A 56 -8.99 7.47 0.51
N GLU A 57 -7.97 8.11 1.09
CA GLU A 57 -7.74 9.55 1.00
C GLU A 57 -7.02 9.94 -0.31
N ARG A 58 -7.11 11.23 -0.65
CA ARG A 58 -6.35 11.88 -1.72
C ARG A 58 -5.06 12.45 -1.13
N PHE A 59 -3.94 11.79 -1.39
CA PHE A 59 -2.65 12.18 -0.81
C PHE A 59 -2.15 13.53 -1.36
N GLU A 60 -2.61 13.90 -2.55
CA GLU A 60 -2.34 15.17 -3.20
C GLU A 60 -3.00 16.36 -2.50
N ASP A 61 -3.88 16.12 -1.53
CA ASP A 61 -4.52 17.16 -0.71
C ASP A 61 -3.93 17.20 0.71
N LEU A 62 -3.02 16.29 1.06
CA LEU A 62 -2.40 16.24 2.39
C LEU A 62 -1.27 17.28 2.52
N GLU A 63 -1.10 17.77 3.75
CA GLU A 63 0.01 18.64 4.14
C GLU A 63 1.36 17.93 4.03
N VAL A 64 2.40 18.68 3.68
CA VAL A 64 3.76 18.13 3.45
C VAL A 64 4.32 17.41 4.67
N HIS A 65 4.17 18.00 5.87
CA HIS A 65 4.61 17.35 7.12
C HIS A 65 3.90 16.01 7.36
N ARG A 66 2.61 15.92 6.99
CA ARG A 66 1.84 14.69 7.13
C ARG A 66 2.33 13.62 6.16
N LEU A 67 2.65 14.01 4.92
CA LEU A 67 3.24 13.11 3.94
C LEU A 67 4.61 12.57 4.40
N ALA A 68 5.43 13.42 5.02
CA ALA A 68 6.71 13.04 5.61
C ALA A 68 6.55 11.96 6.70
N ASP A 69 5.62 12.14 7.63
CA ASP A 69 5.31 11.15 8.68
C ASP A 69 4.91 9.80 8.08
N LEU A 70 4.12 9.83 7.00
CA LEU A 70 3.61 8.63 6.34
C LEU A 70 4.71 7.81 5.64
N LEU A 71 5.90 8.37 5.37
CA LEU A 71 7.04 7.58 4.90
C LEU A 71 7.53 6.54 5.94
N SER A 72 7.18 6.71 7.22
CA SER A 72 7.47 5.73 8.26
C SER A 72 6.37 4.66 8.44
N HIS A 73 5.25 4.77 7.72
CA HIS A 73 4.08 3.91 7.93
C HIS A 73 4.38 2.42 7.68
N ALA A 74 3.70 1.53 8.41
CA ALA A 74 3.93 0.08 8.31
C ALA A 74 3.54 -0.48 6.93
N ASP A 75 2.43 -0.01 6.37
CA ASP A 75 1.94 -0.41 5.03
C ASP A 75 2.76 0.29 3.92
N GLN A 76 3.31 -0.50 2.99
CA GLN A 76 4.13 0.00 1.88
C GLN A 76 3.36 0.87 0.90
N ARG A 77 2.08 0.60 0.67
CA ARG A 77 1.26 1.34 -0.28
C ARG A 77 1.00 2.76 0.21
N VAL A 78 0.82 2.91 1.53
CA VAL A 78 0.73 4.23 2.18
C VAL A 78 2.02 5.01 1.98
N ARG A 79 3.17 4.37 2.20
CA ARG A 79 4.48 5.02 1.98
C ARG A 79 4.67 5.45 0.53
N LEU A 80 4.34 4.57 -0.43
CA LEU A 80 4.44 4.85 -1.87
C LEU A 80 3.56 6.03 -2.29
N ARG A 81 2.31 6.08 -1.81
CA ARG A 81 1.42 7.21 -2.13
C ARG A 81 1.90 8.51 -1.52
N ALA A 82 2.44 8.48 -0.30
CA ALA A 82 3.03 9.66 0.32
C ALA A 82 4.27 10.16 -0.42
N GLN A 83 5.16 9.24 -0.79
CA GLN A 83 6.33 9.51 -1.61
C GLN A 83 5.93 10.14 -2.95
N HIS A 84 4.96 9.54 -3.68
CA HIS A 84 4.49 10.10 -4.95
C HIS A 84 3.86 11.49 -4.80
N ALA A 85 3.05 11.71 -3.76
CA ALA A 85 2.47 13.03 -3.52
C ALA A 85 3.56 14.10 -3.27
N LEU A 86 4.64 13.76 -2.55
CA LEU A 86 5.79 14.64 -2.37
C LEU A 86 6.56 14.88 -3.68
N THR A 87 6.70 13.88 -4.56
CA THR A 87 7.39 14.06 -5.85
C THR A 87 6.60 14.95 -6.82
N PHE A 88 5.27 15.02 -6.69
CA PHE A 88 4.44 15.97 -7.45
C PHE A 88 4.55 17.42 -6.96
N ARG A 89 5.19 17.68 -5.80
CA ARG A 89 5.41 19.02 -5.24
C ARG A 89 6.91 19.26 -4.96
N PRO A 90 7.77 19.29 -6.00
CA PRO A 90 9.22 19.19 -5.83
C PRO A 90 9.84 20.28 -4.95
N SER A 91 9.32 21.53 -5.00
CA SER A 91 9.82 22.64 -4.16
C SER A 91 9.62 22.41 -2.66
N GLU A 92 8.61 21.64 -2.28
CA GLU A 92 8.30 21.31 -0.88
C GLU A 92 8.80 19.91 -0.51
N GLY A 93 8.79 18.96 -1.47
CA GLY A 93 9.16 17.57 -1.28
C GLY A 93 10.66 17.29 -1.24
N GLU A 94 11.48 17.95 -2.08
CA GLU A 94 12.93 17.73 -2.11
C GLU A 94 13.61 18.03 -0.76
N PRO A 95 13.31 19.16 -0.07
CA PRO A 95 13.85 19.42 1.26
C PRO A 95 13.51 18.33 2.28
N VAL A 96 12.27 17.83 2.24
CA VAL A 96 11.77 16.76 3.13
C VAL A 96 12.52 15.46 2.89
N PHE A 97 12.69 15.05 1.63
CA PHE A 97 13.43 13.83 1.32
C PHE A 97 14.87 13.92 1.79
N ARG A 98 15.56 15.04 1.55
CA ARG A 98 16.92 15.27 2.03
C ARG A 98 17.03 15.16 3.54
N GLU A 99 16.11 15.77 4.29
CA GLU A 99 16.10 15.68 5.74
C GLU A 99 15.96 14.22 6.21
N ILE A 100 15.01 13.49 5.61
CA ILE A 100 14.71 12.12 6.01
C ILE A 100 15.88 11.19 5.71
N ILE A 101 16.50 11.25 4.52
CA ILE A 101 17.60 10.36 4.10
C ILE A 101 18.71 10.29 5.15
N TRP A 102 19.09 11.43 5.71
CA TRP A 102 20.20 11.55 6.67
C TRP A 102 19.78 11.39 8.13
N SER A 103 18.48 11.26 8.42
CA SER A 103 17.98 11.15 9.78
C SER A 103 18.16 9.74 10.36
N GLU A 104 19.14 9.59 11.25
CA GLU A 104 19.39 8.32 11.95
C GLU A 104 18.31 7.95 12.97
N SER A 105 17.55 8.95 13.46
CA SER A 105 16.44 8.74 14.39
C SER A 105 15.19 8.14 13.71
N LEU A 106 15.08 8.26 12.38
CA LEU A 106 13.95 7.74 11.63
C LEU A 106 14.12 6.26 11.23
N PRO A 107 13.02 5.50 11.17
CA PRO A 107 13.05 4.11 10.72
C PRO A 107 13.70 3.98 9.33
N ARG A 108 14.50 2.91 9.14
CA ARG A 108 15.13 2.60 7.84
C ARG A 108 14.15 2.65 6.66
N ARG A 109 12.90 2.24 6.85
CA ARG A 109 11.87 2.27 5.80
C ARG A 109 11.57 3.69 5.30
N ALA A 110 11.55 4.69 6.18
CA ALA A 110 11.32 6.08 5.78
C ALA A 110 12.47 6.60 4.92
N ARG A 111 13.71 6.32 5.34
CA ARG A 111 14.91 6.65 4.57
C ARG A 111 14.94 6.00 3.19
N LEU A 112 14.58 4.73 3.08
CA LEU A 112 14.50 4.03 1.79
C LEU A 112 13.47 4.69 0.85
N HIS A 113 12.30 5.05 1.37
CA HIS A 113 11.25 5.72 0.59
C HIS A 113 11.53 7.20 0.30
N ALA A 114 12.55 7.78 0.93
CA ALA A 114 13.04 9.11 0.60
C ALA A 114 14.13 9.11 -0.48
N ILE A 115 14.68 7.95 -0.85
CA ILE A 115 15.74 7.81 -1.88
C ILE A 115 15.18 7.36 -3.23
N TRP A 116 14.31 6.34 -3.20
CA TRP A 116 13.83 5.62 -4.38
C TRP A 116 12.84 6.43 -5.21
#